data_AF-A0A4V5QT90-F1
#
_entry.id   AF-A0A4V5QT90-F1
#
_cell.length_a   1.000
_cell.length_b   1.000
_cell.length_c   1.000
_cell.angle_alpha   90.00
_cell.angle_beta   90.00
_cell.angle_gamma   90.00
#
_symmetry.space_group_name_H-M   'P 1'
#
loop_
_entity.id
_entity.type
_entity.pdbx_description
1 polymer ?
#
loop_
_entity_poly.entity_id
_entity_poly.type
_entity_poly.pdbx_seq_one_letter_code
_entity_poly.pdbx_strand_id
1 'polypeptide(L)'
;MILKGIRVLISIFCLVLICFWVAFVIGPSMSVVIDVWRGNVKAYPNEHNNIPKIIGNSGGLIAHAGGGINGLKYTNSLEAMEQSIEHGFKMIELDLLISSDGRIVAVHDWKTFHEMTNSNNTGSISSKEFESKIIYDQYKTLNISTAIDILDKNDVVLVTDKIKNLALLSKYIIDKDKSIIEVFSTDKYNEAIELGFN
;
A
#
# COMPACT_ATOMS: atom_id res chain seq x y z
N MET A 1 -54.34 13.31 13.04
CA MET A 1 -53.10 13.59 12.26
C MET A 1 -51.91 14.01 13.14
N ILE A 2 -52.13 14.84 14.16
CA ILE A 2 -51.06 15.42 15.02
C ILE A 2 -50.24 14.35 15.78
N LEU A 3 -50.88 13.30 16.31
CA LEU A 3 -50.18 12.22 17.04
C LEU A 3 -49.19 11.41 16.19
N LYS A 4 -49.42 11.28 14.88
CA LYS A 4 -48.49 10.56 13.98
C LYS A 4 -47.24 11.40 13.72
N GLY A 5 -47.38 12.72 13.58
CA GLY A 5 -46.24 13.64 13.40
C GLY A 5 -45.32 13.68 14.62
N ILE A 6 -45.89 13.68 15.82
CA ILE A 6 -45.13 13.66 17.08
C ILE A 6 -44.32 12.37 17.23
N ARG A 7 -44.90 11.22 16.87
CA ARG A 7 -44.18 9.93 16.92
C ARG A 7 -43.01 9.88 15.94
N VAL A 8 -43.17 10.43 14.74
CA VAL A 8 -42.08 10.52 13.75
C VAL A 8 -40.97 11.44 14.24
N LEU A 9 -41.32 12.57 14.85
CA LEU A 9 -40.34 13.52 15.40
C LEU A 9 -39.53 12.91 16.55
N ILE A 10 -40.19 12.17 17.45
CA ILE A 10 -39.53 11.47 18.55
C ILE A 10 -38.58 10.38 18.02
N SER A 11 -38.99 9.61 17.01
CA SER A 11 -38.13 8.60 16.40
C SER A 11 -36.89 9.18 15.74
N ILE A 12 -37.03 10.31 15.02
CA ILE A 12 -35.88 11.01 14.41
C ILE A 12 -34.94 11.54 15.49
N PHE A 13 -35.49 12.13 16.56
CA PHE A 13 -34.69 12.66 17.66
C PHE A 13 -33.93 11.56 18.42
N CYS A 14 -34.57 10.42 18.68
CA CYS A 14 -33.91 9.25 19.26
C CYS A 14 -32.81 8.70 18.33
N LEU A 15 -33.03 8.68 17.01
CA LEU A 15 -32.02 8.24 16.05
C LEU A 15 -30.79 9.16 16.08
N VAL A 16 -31.01 10.49 16.09
CA VAL A 16 -29.92 11.48 16.17
C VAL A 16 -29.15 11.35 17.47
N LEU A 17 -29.83 11.13 18.60
CA LEU A 17 -29.19 10.91 19.90
C LEU A 17 -28.38 9.61 19.94
N ILE A 18 -28.89 8.53 19.34
CA ILE A 18 -28.14 7.26 19.20
C ILE A 18 -26.90 7.48 18.33
N CYS A 19 -27.02 8.16 17.19
CA CYS A 19 -25.88 8.48 16.33
C CYS A 19 -24.84 9.35 17.05
N PHE A 20 -25.28 10.34 17.85
CA PHE A 20 -24.38 11.17 18.67
C PHE A 20 -23.71 10.37 19.79
N TRP A 21 -24.44 9.44 20.42
CA TRP A 21 -23.91 8.60 21.49
C TRP A 21 -22.92 7.56 20.95
N VAL A 22 -23.20 6.98 19.79
CA VAL A 22 -22.27 6.10 19.05
C VAL A 22 -21.00 6.88 18.66
N ALA A 23 -21.13 8.10 18.14
CA ALA A 23 -19.97 8.94 17.81
C ALA A 23 -19.14 9.35 19.05
N PHE A 24 -19.78 9.54 20.20
CA PHE A 24 -19.11 9.95 21.44
C PHE A 24 -18.47 8.77 22.20
N VAL A 25 -19.07 7.59 22.17
CA VAL A 25 -18.56 6.38 22.86
C VAL A 25 -17.51 5.65 22.03
N ILE A 26 -17.56 5.73 20.69
CA ILE A 26 -16.60 5.06 19.80
C ILE A 26 -15.37 5.95 19.48
N GLY A 27 -15.40 7.24 19.81
CA GLY A 27 -14.29 8.15 19.55
C GLY A 27 -14.12 8.47 18.05
N PRO A 28 -13.20 9.39 17.69
CA PRO A 28 -13.05 9.91 16.33
C PRO A 28 -12.45 8.91 15.32
N SER A 29 -12.39 7.61 15.63
CA SER A 29 -11.76 6.56 14.82
C SER A 29 -12.70 5.90 13.80
N MET A 30 -13.73 6.60 13.34
CA MET A 30 -14.62 6.09 12.29
C MET A 30 -14.94 7.16 11.25
N SER A 31 -14.46 6.97 10.03
CA SER A 31 -14.98 7.68 8.86
C SER A 31 -16.22 6.95 8.37
N VAL A 32 -17.39 7.55 8.57
CA VAL A 32 -18.65 7.02 8.04
C VAL A 32 -18.88 7.63 6.66
N VAL A 33 -18.68 6.85 5.59
CA VAL A 33 -19.13 7.23 4.25
C VAL A 33 -20.59 6.81 4.10
N ILE A 34 -21.49 7.78 3.99
CA ILE A 34 -22.91 7.55 3.80
C ILE A 34 -23.19 7.62 2.29
N ASP A 35 -23.39 6.48 1.62
CA ASP A 35 -23.98 6.45 0.27
C ASP A 35 -25.49 6.73 0.40
N VAL A 36 -25.85 8.01 0.27
CA VAL A 36 -27.22 8.53 0.44
C VAL A 36 -28.20 7.90 -0.58
N TRP A 37 -27.72 7.21 -1.62
CA TRP A 37 -28.57 6.65 -2.67
C TRP A 37 -29.03 5.21 -2.45
N ARG A 38 -28.33 4.40 -1.65
CA ARG A 38 -28.60 2.95 -1.53
C ARG A 38 -28.97 2.46 -0.14
N GLY A 39 -29.02 3.34 0.86
CA GLY A 39 -29.48 2.98 2.23
C GLY A 39 -28.58 1.99 2.97
N ASN A 40 -27.40 1.66 2.43
CA ASN A 40 -26.43 0.79 3.06
C ASN A 40 -25.38 1.65 3.77
N VAL A 41 -25.41 1.65 5.10
CA VAL A 41 -24.34 2.23 5.93
C VAL A 41 -23.27 1.16 6.08
N LYS A 42 -22.15 1.30 5.36
CA LYS A 42 -20.95 0.49 5.59
C LYS A 42 -20.03 1.31 6.48
N ALA A 43 -20.00 0.98 7.77
CA ALA A 43 -18.98 1.50 8.68
C ALA A 43 -17.70 0.70 8.44
N TYR A 44 -16.64 1.36 8.01
CA TYR A 44 -15.30 0.78 8.04
C TYR A 44 -14.69 1.12 9.40
N PRO A 45 -14.41 0.14 10.27
CA PRO A 45 -13.69 0.42 11.49
C PRO A 45 -12.27 0.88 11.11
N ASN A 46 -11.90 2.13 11.40
CA ASN A 46 -10.49 2.50 11.38
C ASN A 46 -9.87 2.01 12.70
N GLU A 47 -9.58 0.72 12.78
CA GLU A 47 -8.74 0.12 13.85
C GLU A 47 -7.23 0.26 13.55
N HIS A 48 -6.87 0.97 12.48
CA HIS A 48 -5.51 1.06 11.97
C HIS A 48 -4.82 2.37 12.39
N ASN A 49 -4.45 2.43 13.67
CA ASN A 49 -3.92 3.64 14.34
C ASN A 49 -2.39 3.81 14.22
N ASN A 50 -1.68 2.90 13.54
CA ASN A 50 -0.21 2.88 13.58
C ASN A 50 0.45 3.71 12.48
N ILE A 51 -0.21 3.99 11.35
CA ILE A 51 0.41 4.73 10.23
C ILE A 51 0.89 6.14 10.63
N PRO A 52 0.11 6.97 11.36
CA PRO A 52 0.59 8.28 11.82
C PRO A 52 1.83 8.18 12.72
N LYS A 53 1.91 7.11 13.53
CA LYS A 53 3.07 6.84 14.39
C LYS A 53 4.27 6.38 13.58
N ILE A 54 4.08 5.54 12.56
CA ILE A 54 5.11 5.08 11.64
C ILE A 54 5.69 6.26 10.85
N ILE A 55 4.84 7.13 10.30
CA ILE A 55 5.24 8.36 9.59
C ILE A 55 5.97 9.32 10.54
N GLY A 56 5.50 9.45 11.78
CA GLY A 56 6.19 10.24 12.80
C GLY A 56 7.57 9.68 13.13
N ASN A 57 7.69 8.37 13.32
CA ASN A 57 8.94 7.69 13.66
C ASN A 57 9.96 7.65 12.50
N SER A 58 9.49 7.70 11.25
CA SER A 58 10.34 7.72 10.05
C SER A 58 10.92 9.10 9.74
N GLY A 59 10.53 10.14 10.49
CA GLY A 59 10.83 11.53 10.14
C GLY A 59 10.15 11.99 8.85
N GLY A 60 9.17 11.23 8.35
CA GLY A 60 8.46 11.51 7.10
C GLY A 60 9.25 11.24 5.82
N LEU A 61 10.41 10.55 5.90
CA LEU A 61 11.24 10.24 4.72
C LEU A 61 10.94 8.85 4.18
N ILE A 62 10.88 8.75 2.85
CA ILE A 62 10.66 7.51 2.10
C ILE A 62 11.85 7.31 1.16
N ALA A 63 12.47 6.14 1.19
CA ALA A 63 13.51 5.79 0.22
C ALA A 63 12.84 5.36 -1.10
N HIS A 64 12.78 6.28 -2.06
CA HIS A 64 12.12 6.07 -3.34
C HIS A 64 12.85 5.04 -4.21
N ALA A 65 12.12 4.08 -4.77
CA ALA A 65 12.59 2.97 -5.60
C ALA A 65 13.71 2.14 -4.95
N GLY A 66 13.56 1.84 -3.66
CA GLY A 66 14.56 1.19 -2.80
C GLY A 66 15.57 2.17 -2.22
N GLY A 67 15.63 3.41 -2.72
CA GLY A 67 16.67 4.39 -2.46
C GLY A 67 17.66 4.53 -3.60
N GLY A 68 18.49 5.57 -3.55
CA GLY A 68 19.60 5.75 -4.49
C GLY A 68 20.84 5.01 -4.01
N ILE A 69 21.57 4.37 -4.93
CA ILE A 69 22.82 3.65 -4.63
C ILE A 69 23.92 4.06 -5.61
N ASN A 70 25.07 4.50 -5.09
CA ASN A 70 26.24 4.91 -5.89
C ASN A 70 25.93 5.90 -7.04
N GLY A 71 25.01 6.85 -6.79
CA GLY A 71 24.59 7.86 -7.77
C GLY A 71 23.50 7.39 -8.75
N LEU A 72 23.13 6.12 -8.70
CA LEU A 72 22.03 5.53 -9.48
C LEU A 72 20.71 5.69 -8.71
N LYS A 73 19.61 5.80 -9.46
CA LYS A 73 18.23 5.90 -8.96
C LYS A 73 17.36 4.91 -9.69
N TYR A 74 16.18 4.62 -9.15
CA TYR A 74 15.19 3.73 -9.78
C TYR A 74 15.66 2.29 -9.98
N THR A 75 16.71 1.87 -9.28
CA THR A 75 17.24 0.51 -9.43
C THR A 75 16.27 -0.53 -8.88
N ASN A 76 15.49 -0.19 -7.85
CA ASN A 76 14.63 -1.15 -7.14
C ASN A 76 15.41 -2.43 -6.72
N SER A 77 16.71 -2.26 -6.48
CA SER A 77 17.62 -3.37 -6.23
C SER A 77 17.63 -3.76 -4.76
N LEU A 78 18.03 -5.01 -4.50
CA LEU A 78 18.21 -5.53 -3.15
C LEU A 78 19.14 -4.63 -2.33
N GLU A 79 20.30 -4.29 -2.90
CA GLU A 79 21.34 -3.54 -2.20
C GLU A 79 20.94 -2.09 -1.93
N ALA A 80 20.16 -1.46 -2.83
CA ALA A 80 19.64 -0.11 -2.59
C ALA A 80 18.68 -0.10 -1.39
N MET A 81 17.76 -1.08 -1.33
CA MET A 81 16.84 -1.24 -0.21
C MET A 81 17.59 -1.51 1.10
N GLU A 82 18.52 -2.47 1.11
CA GLU A 82 19.30 -2.81 2.32
C GLU A 82 20.12 -1.61 2.81
N GLN A 83 20.78 -0.88 1.90
CA GLN A 83 21.52 0.32 2.26
C GLN A 83 20.61 1.42 2.85
N SER A 84 19.42 1.62 2.29
CA SER A 84 18.45 2.57 2.84
C SER A 84 18.01 2.17 4.25
N ILE A 85 17.77 0.88 4.49
CA ILE A 85 17.44 0.36 5.83
C ILE A 85 18.61 0.58 6.80
N GLU A 86 19.84 0.31 6.38
CA GLU A 86 21.06 0.54 7.17
C GLU A 86 21.23 2.03 7.52
N HIS A 87 20.86 2.93 6.61
CA HIS A 87 20.82 4.38 6.85
C HIS A 87 19.63 4.84 7.71
N GLY A 88 18.81 3.92 8.21
CA GLY A 88 17.75 4.19 9.18
C GLY A 88 16.40 4.56 8.57
N PHE A 89 16.20 4.39 7.26
CA PHE A 89 14.89 4.59 6.66
C PHE A 89 13.88 3.59 7.22
N LYS A 90 12.71 4.09 7.60
CA LYS A 90 11.58 3.29 8.12
C LYS A 90 10.46 3.09 7.11
N MET A 91 10.54 3.75 5.96
CA MET A 91 9.65 3.59 4.82
C MET A 91 10.49 3.43 3.56
N ILE A 92 10.28 2.34 2.84
CA ILE A 92 10.93 2.07 1.56
C ILE A 92 9.83 1.98 0.51
N GLU A 93 9.95 2.79 -0.54
CA GLU A 93 9.06 2.69 -1.69
C GLU A 93 9.68 1.77 -2.74
N LEU A 94 8.88 0.85 -3.28
CA LEU A 94 9.27 -0.02 -4.37
C LEU A 94 8.23 0.03 -5.48
N ASP A 95 8.72 0.22 -6.70
CA ASP A 95 7.92 0.08 -7.90
C ASP A 95 7.63 -1.41 -8.14
N LEU A 96 6.36 -1.81 -8.20
CA LEU A 96 5.99 -3.23 -8.35
C LEU A 96 5.23 -3.48 -9.64
N LEU A 97 5.76 -4.38 -10.50
CA LEU A 97 5.10 -4.83 -11.73
C LEU A 97 4.87 -6.35 -11.74
N ILE A 98 4.04 -6.80 -12.67
CA ILE A 98 3.75 -8.21 -12.91
C ILE A 98 4.63 -8.75 -14.04
N SER A 99 5.38 -9.81 -13.75
CA SER A 99 6.17 -10.57 -14.73
C SER A 99 5.28 -11.30 -15.73
N SER A 100 5.87 -11.81 -16.84
CA SER A 100 5.10 -12.51 -17.88
C SER A 100 4.45 -13.82 -17.39
N ASP A 101 4.96 -14.39 -16.30
CA ASP A 101 4.44 -15.57 -15.61
C ASP A 101 3.60 -15.24 -14.35
N GLY A 102 3.18 -13.99 -14.19
CA GLY A 102 2.19 -13.58 -13.19
C GLY A 102 2.72 -13.43 -11.76
N ARG A 103 4.02 -13.22 -11.57
CA ARG A 103 4.65 -12.94 -10.28
C ARG A 103 4.92 -11.45 -10.11
N ILE A 104 5.02 -10.98 -8.87
CA ILE A 104 5.35 -9.58 -8.59
C ILE A 104 6.88 -9.43 -8.46
N VAL A 105 7.43 -8.45 -9.16
CA VAL A 105 8.85 -8.10 -9.17
C VAL A 105 9.03 -6.60 -8.96
N ALA A 106 10.13 -6.18 -8.34
CA ALA A 106 10.42 -4.78 -8.07
C ALA A 106 11.13 -4.15 -9.27
N VAL A 107 10.41 -3.33 -10.03
CA VAL A 107 10.88 -2.69 -11.26
C VAL A 107 9.96 -1.53 -11.63
N HIS A 108 10.53 -0.38 -12.00
CA HIS A 108 9.75 0.77 -12.44
C HIS A 108 9.04 0.51 -13.78
N ASP A 109 9.79 0.10 -14.80
CA ASP A 109 9.27 -0.21 -16.12
C ASP A 109 10.23 -1.15 -16.86
N TRP A 110 9.69 -1.93 -17.80
CA TRP A 110 10.46 -2.95 -18.51
C TRP A 110 11.51 -2.36 -19.46
N LYS A 111 11.26 -1.18 -20.03
CA LYS A 111 12.20 -0.57 -20.98
C LYS A 111 13.48 -0.16 -20.24
N THR A 112 13.34 0.64 -19.18
CA THR A 112 14.48 1.07 -18.34
C THR A 112 15.17 -0.13 -17.73
N PHE A 113 14.43 -1.16 -17.29
CA PHE A 113 15.03 -2.39 -16.77
C PHE A 113 15.93 -3.12 -17.78
N HIS A 114 15.48 -3.23 -19.03
CA HIS A 114 16.29 -3.86 -20.08
C HIS A 114 17.54 -3.02 -20.40
N GLU A 115 17.44 -1.69 -20.37
CA GLU A 115 18.60 -0.79 -20.47
C GLU A 115 19.60 -1.00 -19.32
N MET A 116 19.12 -1.10 -18.08
CA MET A 116 19.97 -1.32 -16.89
C MET A 116 20.63 -2.71 -16.86
N THR A 117 20.06 -3.69 -17.55
CA THR A 117 20.54 -5.09 -17.54
C THR A 117 21.17 -5.52 -18.86
N ASN A 118 21.46 -4.56 -19.75
CA ASN A 118 22.03 -4.80 -21.07
C ASN A 118 21.26 -5.86 -21.89
N SER A 119 19.93 -5.87 -21.78
CA SER A 119 19.04 -6.82 -22.46
C SER A 119 18.42 -6.20 -23.72
N ASN A 120 18.33 -6.98 -24.80
CA ASN A 120 17.65 -6.58 -26.04
C ASN A 120 16.13 -6.86 -26.01
N ASN A 121 15.58 -7.27 -24.87
CA ASN A 121 14.14 -7.48 -24.70
C ASN A 121 13.40 -6.14 -24.64
N THR A 122 12.09 -6.16 -24.90
CA THR A 122 11.25 -4.94 -24.94
C THR A 122 10.00 -5.01 -24.08
N GLY A 123 9.67 -6.19 -23.54
CA GLY A 123 8.46 -6.44 -22.77
C GLY A 123 8.73 -7.10 -21.42
N SER A 124 7.67 -7.54 -20.75
CA SER A 124 7.81 -8.30 -19.51
C SER A 124 8.49 -9.64 -19.76
N ILE A 125 9.33 -10.04 -18.81
CA ILE A 125 10.01 -11.34 -18.79
C ILE A 125 9.50 -12.17 -17.61
N SER A 126 9.85 -13.46 -17.57
CA SER A 126 9.46 -14.34 -16.46
C SER A 126 10.17 -13.94 -15.16
N SER A 127 9.58 -14.25 -14.00
CA SER A 127 10.20 -13.99 -12.69
C SER A 127 11.58 -14.65 -12.58
N LYS A 128 11.72 -15.87 -13.11
CA LYS A 128 12.99 -16.59 -13.10
C LYS A 128 14.05 -15.91 -13.97
N GLU A 129 13.66 -15.40 -15.13
CA GLU A 129 14.59 -14.66 -15.98
C GLU A 129 14.96 -13.32 -15.33
N PHE A 130 13.99 -12.61 -14.74
CA PHE A 130 14.21 -11.38 -13.98
C PHE A 130 15.24 -11.59 -12.87
N GLU A 131 15.06 -12.61 -12.03
CA GLU A 131 15.97 -12.95 -10.92
C GLU A 131 17.40 -13.32 -11.37
N SER A 132 17.58 -13.70 -12.64
CA SER A 132 18.90 -14.02 -13.20
C SER A 132 19.66 -12.79 -13.70
N LYS A 133 18.99 -11.64 -13.84
CA LYS A 133 19.62 -10.40 -14.31
C LYS A 133 20.40 -9.71 -13.21
N ILE A 134 21.40 -8.94 -13.62
CA ILE A 134 22.18 -8.05 -12.75
C ILE A 134 22.02 -6.63 -13.28
N ILE A 135 21.58 -5.72 -12.42
CA ILE A 135 21.35 -4.32 -12.72
C ILE A 135 22.70 -3.60 -12.68
N TYR A 136 23.07 -2.94 -13.77
CA TYR A 136 24.36 -2.26 -13.96
C TYR A 136 25.58 -3.12 -13.63
N ASP A 137 25.50 -4.43 -13.90
CA ASP A 137 26.54 -5.44 -13.61
C ASP A 137 26.99 -5.47 -12.13
N GLN A 138 26.20 -4.90 -11.21
CA GLN A 138 26.55 -4.73 -9.80
C GLN A 138 25.45 -5.16 -8.82
N TYR A 139 24.19 -4.89 -9.13
CA TYR A 139 23.10 -5.00 -8.16
C TYR A 139 22.11 -6.11 -8.51
N LYS A 140 21.60 -6.78 -7.49
CA LYS A 140 20.62 -7.86 -7.67
C LYS A 140 19.22 -7.28 -7.79
N THR A 141 18.45 -7.90 -8.68
CA THR A 141 17.01 -7.69 -8.76
C THR A 141 16.30 -8.13 -7.48
N LEU A 142 15.13 -7.59 -7.21
CA LEU A 142 14.36 -7.88 -6.00
C LEU A 142 12.95 -8.40 -6.34
N ASN A 143 12.60 -9.60 -5.87
CA ASN A 143 11.23 -10.12 -5.96
C ASN A 143 10.42 -9.78 -4.70
N ILE A 144 9.08 -9.84 -4.80
CA ILE A 144 8.21 -9.41 -3.71
C ILE A 144 8.40 -10.22 -2.42
N SER A 145 8.61 -11.54 -2.51
CA SER A 145 8.78 -12.38 -1.32
C SER A 145 10.01 -11.96 -0.53
N THR A 146 11.12 -11.75 -1.24
CA THR A 146 12.39 -11.33 -0.62
C THR A 146 12.27 -9.91 -0.05
N ALA A 147 11.59 -9.00 -0.76
CA ALA A 147 11.34 -7.65 -0.28
C ALA A 147 10.56 -7.66 1.04
N ILE A 148 9.40 -8.33 1.09
CA ILE A 148 8.58 -8.41 2.29
C ILE A 148 9.34 -9.06 3.45
N ASP A 149 10.06 -10.17 3.20
CA ASP A 149 10.86 -10.83 4.23
C ASP A 149 11.91 -9.90 4.86
N ILE A 150 12.56 -9.03 4.07
CA ILE A 150 13.57 -8.09 4.57
C ILE A 150 12.90 -6.94 5.33
N LEU A 151 11.82 -6.38 4.79
CA LEU A 151 11.09 -5.28 5.41
C LEU A 151 10.50 -5.71 6.76
N ASP A 152 9.90 -6.90 6.84
CA ASP A 152 9.34 -7.45 8.08
C ASP A 152 10.40 -7.67 9.16
N LYS A 153 11.56 -8.24 8.79
CA LYS A 153 12.69 -8.48 9.71
C LYS A 153 13.25 -7.19 10.30
N ASN A 154 13.17 -6.08 9.57
CA ASN A 154 13.74 -4.80 9.98
C ASN A 154 12.69 -3.82 10.55
N ASP A 155 11.42 -4.24 10.61
CA ASP A 155 10.28 -3.42 11.00
C ASP A 155 10.19 -2.11 10.18
N VAL A 156 10.20 -2.29 8.86
CA VAL A 156 10.16 -1.22 7.86
C VAL A 156 8.88 -1.35 7.04
N VAL A 157 8.24 -0.22 6.74
CA VAL A 157 7.00 -0.19 5.98
C VAL A 157 7.27 -0.13 4.48
N LEU A 158 6.56 -0.96 3.74
CA LEU A 158 6.51 -0.89 2.28
C LEU A 158 5.64 0.28 1.85
N VAL A 159 6.10 1.06 0.88
CA VAL A 159 5.29 1.98 0.09
C VAL A 159 5.32 1.51 -1.36
N THR A 160 4.21 1.62 -2.10
CA THR A 160 4.20 1.28 -3.53
C THR A 160 3.09 2.02 -4.28
N ASP A 161 3.35 2.40 -5.53
CA ASP A 161 2.45 3.21 -6.37
C ASP A 161 2.09 2.55 -7.74
N LYS A 162 2.78 1.49 -8.17
CA LYS A 162 2.62 0.93 -9.53
C LYS A 162 1.84 -0.38 -9.64
N ILE A 163 1.57 -1.04 -8.52
CA ILE A 163 0.97 -2.38 -8.56
C ILE A 163 -0.48 -2.36 -9.04
N LYS A 164 -0.74 -3.03 -10.17
CA LYS A 164 -2.10 -3.10 -10.74
C LYS A 164 -2.99 -4.15 -10.08
N ASN A 165 -2.39 -5.24 -9.58
CA ASN A 165 -3.09 -6.39 -9.04
C ASN A 165 -2.96 -6.43 -7.50
N LEU A 166 -3.81 -5.64 -6.83
CA LEU A 166 -3.80 -5.52 -5.37
C LEU A 166 -4.18 -6.84 -4.70
N ALA A 167 -5.10 -7.61 -5.28
CA ALA A 167 -5.50 -8.93 -4.78
C ALA A 167 -4.36 -9.96 -4.82
N LEU A 168 -3.39 -9.81 -5.72
CA LEU A 168 -2.18 -10.64 -5.71
C LEU A 168 -1.20 -10.14 -4.65
N LEU A 169 -0.95 -8.83 -4.58
CA LEU A 169 -0.07 -8.23 -3.57
C LEU A 169 -0.55 -8.55 -2.15
N SER A 170 -1.86 -8.54 -1.93
CA SER A 170 -2.45 -8.81 -0.62
C SER A 170 -2.16 -10.21 -0.10
N LYS A 171 -1.77 -11.16 -0.95
CA LYS A 171 -1.37 -12.51 -0.51
C LYS A 171 0.05 -12.57 0.05
N TYR A 172 0.90 -11.59 -0.26
CA TYR A 172 2.27 -11.51 0.21
C TYR A 172 2.41 -10.75 1.53
N ILE A 173 1.58 -9.73 1.73
CA ILE A 173 1.63 -8.86 2.91
C ILE A 173 0.65 -9.39 3.95
N ILE A 174 1.13 -10.08 4.99
CA ILE A 174 0.26 -10.64 6.03
C ILE A 174 -0.27 -9.51 6.92
N ASP A 175 0.62 -8.65 7.40
CA ASP A 175 0.27 -7.47 8.20
C ASP A 175 0.12 -6.24 7.30
N LYS A 176 -1.13 -5.84 7.07
CA LYS A 176 -1.48 -4.72 6.16
C LYS A 176 -1.00 -3.37 6.67
N ASP A 177 -0.82 -3.23 7.98
CA ASP A 177 -0.31 -2.01 8.60
C ASP A 177 1.16 -1.77 8.27
N LYS A 178 1.87 -2.78 7.76
CA LYS A 178 3.25 -2.67 7.26
C LYS A 178 3.33 -2.25 5.79
N SER A 179 2.24 -1.74 5.24
CA SER A 179 2.20 -1.24 3.87
C SER A 179 1.36 0.02 3.72
N ILE A 180 1.79 0.90 2.81
CA ILE A 180 1.04 2.06 2.32
C ILE A 180 0.92 1.89 0.81
N ILE A 181 -0.32 1.84 0.30
CA ILE A 181 -0.58 1.61 -1.11
C ILE A 181 -1.10 2.91 -1.74
N GLU A 182 -0.29 3.51 -2.61
CA GLU A 182 -0.73 4.65 -3.39
C GLU A 182 -1.56 4.18 -4.60
N VAL A 183 -2.74 4.77 -4.76
CA VAL A 183 -3.68 4.44 -5.83
C VAL A 183 -4.24 5.71 -6.46
N PHE A 184 -4.49 5.65 -7.77
CA PHE A 184 -4.88 6.82 -8.56
C PHE A 184 -6.36 6.86 -8.95
N SER A 185 -7.20 6.02 -8.35
CA SER A 185 -8.66 6.04 -8.56
C SER A 185 -9.43 5.59 -7.33
N THR A 186 -10.67 6.09 -7.19
CA THR A 186 -11.57 5.70 -6.10
C THR A 186 -11.90 4.21 -6.12
N ASP A 187 -12.01 3.61 -7.30
CA ASP A 187 -12.26 2.16 -7.43
C ASP A 187 -11.10 1.35 -6.86
N LYS A 188 -9.86 1.76 -7.15
CA LYS A 188 -8.66 1.11 -6.60
C LYS A 188 -8.49 1.35 -5.11
N TYR A 189 -8.86 2.53 -4.62
CA TYR A 189 -8.94 2.80 -3.20
C TYR A 189 -9.92 1.85 -2.50
N ASN A 190 -11.14 1.72 -3.02
CA ASN A 190 -12.13 0.81 -2.45
C ASN A 190 -11.65 -0.66 -2.51
N GLU A 191 -11.02 -1.09 -3.61
CA GLU A 191 -10.39 -2.41 -3.71
C GLU A 191 -9.32 -2.62 -2.62
N ALA A 192 -8.47 -1.61 -2.39
CA ALA A 192 -7.44 -1.68 -1.35
C ALA A 192 -8.05 -1.86 0.05
N ILE A 193 -9.07 -1.06 0.38
CA ILE A 193 -9.81 -1.16 1.65
C ILE A 193 -10.48 -2.54 1.80
N GLU A 194 -11.11 -3.06 0.75
CA GLU A 194 -11.74 -4.40 0.77
C GLU A 194 -10.73 -5.52 0.99
N LEU A 195 -9.49 -5.32 0.56
CA LEU A 195 -8.36 -6.24 0.79
C LEU A 195 -7.65 -6.02 2.14
N GLY A 196 -8.12 -5.06 2.94
CA GLY A 196 -7.61 -4.74 4.26
C GLY A 196 -6.37 -3.82 4.27
N PHE A 197 -6.00 -3.23 3.14
CA PHE A 197 -4.98 -2.18 3.12
C PHE A 197 -5.55 -0.87 3.68
N ASN A 198 -4.65 0.00 4.16
CA ASN A 198 -4.97 1.31 4.71
C ASN A 198 -4.77 2.44 3.70
#